data_AF-A0A958PVL6-F1
#
_entry.id   AF-A0A958PVL6-F1
#
_cell.length_a   1.000
_cell.length_b   1.000
_cell.length_c   1.000
_cell.angle_alpha   90.00
_cell.angle_beta   90.00
_cell.angle_gamma   90.00
#
_symmetry.space_group_name_H-M   'P 1'
#
loop_
_entity.id
_entity.type
_entity.pdbx_description
1 polymer ?
#
loop_
_entity_poly.entity_id
_entity_poly.type
_entity_poly.pdbx_seq_one_letter_code
_entity_poly.pdbx_strand_id
1 'polypeptide(L)'
;MKHLVLFVFLITCAVSCHSPQKNLEPEKVKVALRTIGHELLLAQKDSTSLVLPVESLSEDSYRLKFQYNLMIKPRDLVSIVKRVFEDVSLSEDYILEVSECENGEVAYSYQVYQKENIEIIP
;
A
#
# COMPACT_ATOMS: atom_id res chain seq x y z
N MET A 1 -45.26 -31.59 14.93
CA MET A 1 -43.94 -31.96 14.37
C MET A 1 -43.61 -31.31 13.01
N LYS A 2 -44.33 -30.28 12.56
CA LYS A 2 -44.03 -29.54 11.30
C LYS A 2 -43.35 -28.18 11.54
N HIS A 3 -43.61 -27.54 12.69
CA HIS A 3 -42.99 -26.26 13.07
C HIS A 3 -41.55 -26.39 13.59
N LEU A 4 -41.16 -27.57 14.12
CA LEU A 4 -39.77 -27.82 14.57
C LEU A 4 -38.78 -27.81 13.39
N VAL A 5 -39.21 -28.30 12.23
CA VAL A 5 -38.38 -28.36 11.01
C VAL A 5 -38.20 -26.97 10.40
N LEU A 6 -39.19 -26.09 10.53
CA LEU A 6 -39.10 -24.71 10.00
C LEU A 6 -38.08 -23.85 10.76
N PHE A 7 -37.88 -24.11 12.06
CA PHE A 7 -36.93 -23.35 12.88
C PHE A 7 -35.48 -23.81 12.68
N VAL A 8 -35.26 -25.08 12.35
CA VAL A 8 -33.92 -25.64 12.09
C VAL A 8 -33.32 -25.11 10.79
N PHE A 9 -34.14 -24.70 9.82
CA PHE A 9 -33.66 -24.16 8.54
C PHE A 9 -33.24 -22.68 8.59
N LEU A 10 -33.52 -21.96 9.70
CA LEU A 10 -33.22 -20.53 9.82
C LEU A 10 -31.84 -20.23 10.45
N ILE A 11 -31.13 -21.25 10.95
CA ILE A 11 -29.90 -21.08 11.76
C ILE A 11 -28.62 -21.35 10.95
N THR A 12 -28.70 -21.85 9.73
CA THR A 12 -27.52 -22.15 8.92
C THR A 12 -27.26 -21.03 7.90
N CYS A 13 -26.05 -20.46 7.96
CA CYS A 13 -25.46 -19.46 7.04
C CYS A 13 -25.43 -18.00 7.52
N ALA A 14 -25.03 -17.79 8.78
CA ALA A 14 -24.25 -16.59 9.13
C ALA A 14 -22.78 -16.98 9.35
N VAL A 15 -22.18 -17.68 8.38
CA VAL A 15 -20.72 -17.80 8.34
C VAL A 15 -20.21 -16.45 7.83
N SER A 16 -19.99 -15.51 8.74
CA SER A 16 -19.19 -14.34 8.42
C SER A 16 -17.80 -14.84 8.05
N CYS A 17 -17.49 -14.88 6.76
CA CYS A 17 -16.12 -14.91 6.28
C CYS A 17 -15.46 -13.59 6.68
N HIS A 18 -15.00 -13.50 7.93
CA HIS A 18 -14.02 -12.50 8.28
C HIS A 18 -12.68 -13.02 7.76
N SER A 19 -12.31 -12.61 6.55
CA SER A 19 -10.91 -12.68 6.14
C SER A 19 -10.09 -11.98 7.22
N PRO A 20 -9.03 -12.59 7.77
CA PRO A 20 -8.19 -11.90 8.73
C PRO A 20 -7.64 -10.65 8.04
N GLN A 21 -8.21 -9.48 8.35
CA GLN A 21 -7.59 -8.22 7.98
C GLN A 21 -6.26 -8.20 8.70
N LYS A 22 -5.18 -8.34 7.94
CA LYS A 22 -3.84 -8.10 8.45
C LYS A 22 -3.82 -6.64 8.87
N ASN A 23 -3.96 -6.39 10.17
CA ASN A 23 -3.93 -5.02 10.69
C ASN A 23 -2.66 -4.34 10.20
N LEU A 24 -2.83 -3.28 9.40
CA LEU A 24 -1.73 -2.44 8.96
C LEU A 24 -1.14 -1.80 10.22
N GLU A 25 0.14 -2.03 10.51
CA GLU A 25 0.81 -1.35 11.62
C GLU A 25 1.29 0.03 11.14
N PRO A 26 0.65 1.15 11.54
CA PRO A 26 0.91 2.46 10.94
C PRO A 26 2.36 2.92 11.12
N GLU A 27 2.98 2.56 12.24
CA GLU A 27 4.38 2.83 12.53
C GLU A 27 5.30 2.10 11.54
N LYS A 28 5.01 0.83 11.25
CA LYS A 28 5.77 0.02 10.29
C LYS A 28 5.66 0.58 8.88
N VAL A 29 4.47 1.02 8.48
CA VAL A 29 4.23 1.68 7.18
C VAL A 29 5.03 2.98 7.09
N LYS A 30 4.98 3.81 8.13
CA LYS A 30 5.74 5.08 8.16
C LYS A 30 7.25 4.86 8.11
N VAL A 31 7.77 3.79 8.72
CA VAL A 31 9.19 3.43 8.61
C VAL A 31 9.54 3.01 7.17
N ALA A 32 8.74 2.12 6.57
CA ALA A 32 8.95 1.68 5.18
C ALA A 32 8.90 2.85 4.19
N LEU A 33 7.93 3.76 4.34
CA LEU A 33 7.82 4.96 3.49
C LEU A 33 9.01 5.91 3.66
N ARG A 34 9.59 6.03 4.86
CA ARG A 34 10.83 6.79 5.07
C ARG A 34 12.02 6.13 4.38
N THR A 35 12.12 4.81 4.42
CA THR A 35 13.15 4.05 3.67
C THR A 35 13.02 4.31 2.17
N ILE A 36 11.81 4.22 1.62
CA ILE A 36 11.52 4.53 0.21
C ILE A 36 11.98 5.96 -0.13
N GLY A 37 11.62 6.94 0.69
CA GLY A 37 12.04 8.32 0.49
C GLY A 37 13.55 8.49 0.48
N HIS A 38 14.24 7.83 1.43
CA HIS A 38 15.70 7.89 1.51
C HIS A 38 16.37 7.31 0.26
N GLU A 39 15.91 6.16 -0.22
CA GLU A 39 16.47 5.52 -1.41
C GLU A 39 16.19 6.31 -2.70
N LEU A 40 15.03 6.96 -2.79
CA LEU A 40 14.71 7.87 -3.90
C LEU A 40 15.67 9.05 -3.96
N LEU A 41 16.06 9.61 -2.80
CA LEU A 41 17.08 10.65 -2.73
C LEU A 41 18.45 10.12 -3.19
N LEU A 42 18.85 8.95 -2.70
CA LEU A 42 20.11 8.31 -3.09
C LEU A 42 20.16 7.99 -4.60
N ALA A 43 19.04 7.58 -5.20
CA ALA A 43 18.93 7.35 -6.66
C ALA A 43 19.22 8.62 -7.48
N GLN A 44 19.04 9.81 -6.88
CA GLN A 44 19.39 11.11 -7.45
C GLN A 44 20.73 11.66 -6.94
N LYS A 45 21.54 10.82 -6.27
CA LYS A 45 22.83 11.18 -5.65
C LYS A 45 22.70 12.26 -4.57
N ASP A 46 21.52 12.35 -3.95
CA ASP A 46 21.26 13.23 -2.83
C ASP A 46 21.32 12.43 -1.53
N SER A 47 22.30 12.71 -0.69
CA SER A 47 22.49 12.06 0.62
C SER A 47 22.25 13.00 1.80
N THR A 48 21.89 14.26 1.53
CA THR A 48 21.82 15.33 2.53
C THR A 48 20.42 15.87 2.71
N SER A 49 19.59 15.82 1.67
CA SER A 49 18.20 16.28 1.77
C SER A 49 17.38 15.41 2.71
N LEU A 50 16.39 16.04 3.32
CA LEU A 50 15.52 15.37 4.26
C LEU A 50 14.28 14.79 3.58
N VAL A 51 13.93 13.59 4.02
CA VAL A 51 12.55 13.08 3.94
C VAL A 51 11.76 13.74 5.05
N LEU A 52 10.71 14.50 4.70
CA LEU A 52 9.86 15.17 5.67
C LEU A 52 8.98 14.15 6.42
N PRO A 53 8.37 14.52 7.57
CA PRO A 53 7.49 13.63 8.30
C PRO A 53 6.38 13.05 7.43
N VAL A 54 6.18 11.72 7.50
CA VAL A 54 5.12 11.02 6.78
C VAL A 54 3.76 11.38 7.39
N GLU A 55 2.89 11.94 6.57
CA GLU A 55 1.51 12.31 6.92
C GLU A 55 0.59 11.09 6.72
N SER A 56 -0.27 10.79 7.68
CA SER A 56 -1.38 9.86 7.49
C SER A 56 -2.57 10.65 6.95
N LEU A 57 -3.10 10.26 5.79
CA LEU A 57 -4.27 10.88 5.17
C LEU A 57 -5.56 10.13 5.53
N SER A 58 -5.48 8.80 5.65
CA SER A 58 -6.52 7.90 6.13
C SER A 58 -5.89 6.65 6.77
N GLU A 59 -6.67 5.60 7.04
CA GLU A 59 -6.20 4.33 7.61
C GLU A 59 -5.08 3.68 6.76
N ASP A 60 -5.27 3.63 5.44
CA ASP A 60 -4.36 2.98 4.49
C ASP A 60 -3.69 3.96 3.51
N SER A 61 -3.87 5.27 3.70
CA SER A 61 -3.31 6.30 2.83
C SER A 61 -2.31 7.20 3.57
N TYR A 62 -1.14 7.36 2.96
CA TYR A 62 -0.01 8.07 3.53
C TYR A 62 0.62 8.98 2.48
N ARG A 63 1.18 10.11 2.93
CA ARG A 63 1.89 11.05 2.08
C ARG A 63 3.32 11.25 2.55
N LEU A 64 4.24 11.11 1.61
CA LEU A 64 5.65 11.44 1.73
C LEU A 64 5.93 12.79 1.07
N LYS A 65 6.79 13.60 1.67
CA LYS A 65 7.29 14.85 1.08
C LYS A 65 8.80 14.95 1.26
N PHE A 66 9.44 15.75 0.41
CA PHE A 66 10.88 16.00 0.46
C PHE A 66 11.15 17.46 0.81
N GLN A 67 12.32 17.74 1.39
CA GLN A 67 12.75 19.09 1.72
C GLN A 67 12.85 19.99 0.47
N TYR A 68 13.28 19.42 -0.65
CA TYR A 68 13.44 20.09 -1.94
C TYR A 68 12.77 19.27 -3.05
N ASN A 69 12.53 19.91 -4.19
CA ASN A 69 11.96 19.23 -5.35
C ASN A 69 12.85 18.07 -5.79
N LEU A 70 12.25 16.90 -5.88
CA LEU A 70 12.92 15.68 -6.32
C LEU A 70 12.37 15.28 -7.68
N MET A 71 13.25 15.14 -8.67
CA MET A 71 12.86 14.51 -9.93
C MET A 71 12.72 13.01 -9.68
N ILE A 72 11.50 12.49 -9.69
CA ILE A 72 11.26 11.07 -9.46
C ILE A 72 11.23 10.35 -10.81
N LYS A 73 12.12 9.37 -10.99
CA LYS A 73 12.09 8.49 -12.17
C LYS A 73 11.10 7.35 -11.90
N PRO A 74 10.07 7.16 -12.74
CA PRO A 74 9.04 6.15 -12.49
C PRO A 74 9.56 4.73 -12.27
N ARG A 75 10.61 4.34 -13.02
CA ARG A 75 11.25 3.03 -12.87
C ARG A 75 11.83 2.82 -11.47
N ASP A 76 12.62 3.80 -11.01
CA ASP A 76 13.29 3.74 -9.72
C ASP A 76 12.24 3.69 -8.61
N LEU A 77 11.22 4.56 -8.70
CA LEU A 77 10.08 4.60 -7.79
C LEU A 77 9.39 3.23 -7.64
N VAL A 78 8.94 2.63 -8.74
CA VAL A 78 8.23 1.35 -8.68
C VAL A 78 9.14 0.25 -8.12
N SER A 79 10.40 0.20 -8.54
CA SER A 79 11.35 -0.82 -8.09
C SER A 79 11.70 -0.71 -6.59
N ILE A 80 11.88 0.51 -6.09
CA ILE A 80 12.20 0.79 -4.68
C ILE A 80 10.99 0.46 -3.80
N VAL A 81 9.79 0.95 -4.16
CA VAL A 81 8.58 0.70 -3.37
C VAL A 81 8.29 -0.79 -3.27
N LYS A 82 8.32 -1.49 -4.41
CA LYS A 82 8.07 -2.94 -4.46
C LYS A 82 9.03 -3.70 -3.54
N ARG A 83 10.34 -3.47 -3.70
CA ARG A 83 11.37 -4.16 -2.91
C ARG A 83 11.21 -3.86 -1.41
N VAL A 84 11.05 -2.60 -1.03
CA VAL A 84 10.91 -2.24 0.40
C VAL A 84 9.65 -2.86 1.00
N PHE A 85 8.53 -2.87 0.27
CA PHE A 85 7.29 -3.47 0.76
C PHE A 85 7.42 -4.99 0.92
N GLU A 86 8.10 -5.68 0.00
CA GLU A 86 8.45 -7.10 0.13
C GLU A 86 9.34 -7.34 1.36
N ASP A 87 10.42 -6.55 1.53
CA ASP A 87 11.40 -6.66 2.62
C ASP A 87 10.75 -6.54 4.01
N VAL A 88 9.73 -5.70 4.15
CA VAL A 88 9.00 -5.50 5.41
C VAL A 88 7.65 -6.24 5.46
N SER A 89 7.35 -7.07 4.47
CA SER A 89 6.11 -7.84 4.36
C SER A 89 4.85 -6.97 4.48
N LEU A 90 4.82 -5.82 3.81
CA LEU A 90 3.62 -5.00 3.62
C LEU A 90 2.74 -5.54 2.48
N SER A 91 1.57 -4.93 2.27
CA SER A 91 0.66 -5.31 1.18
C SER A 91 1.36 -5.18 -0.17
N GLU A 92 1.21 -6.19 -1.02
CA GLU A 92 1.60 -6.13 -2.42
C GLU A 92 0.49 -5.52 -3.31
N ASP A 93 -0.67 -5.26 -2.71
CA ASP A 93 -1.77 -4.52 -3.31
C ASP A 93 -1.75 -3.08 -2.80
N TYR A 94 -1.34 -2.14 -3.65
CA TYR A 94 -1.25 -0.73 -3.31
C TYR A 94 -1.37 0.18 -4.54
N ILE A 95 -1.79 1.43 -4.28
CA ILE A 95 -1.78 2.50 -5.27
C ILE A 95 -0.67 3.47 -4.89
N LEU A 96 0.10 3.89 -5.89
CA LEU A 96 1.15 4.88 -5.77
C LEU A 96 0.82 6.07 -6.65
N GLU A 97 0.80 7.26 -6.07
CA GLU A 97 0.56 8.52 -6.78
C GLU A 97 1.72 9.46 -6.56
N VAL A 98 2.15 10.13 -7.62
CA VAL A 98 3.08 11.26 -7.54
C VAL A 98 2.35 12.51 -7.96
N SER A 99 2.29 13.47 -7.06
CA SER A 99 1.70 14.78 -7.30
C SER A 99 2.76 15.86 -7.44
N GLU A 100 2.51 16.83 -8.30
CA GLU A 100 3.37 18.01 -8.45
C GLU A 100 3.22 18.93 -7.23
N CYS A 101 4.33 19.53 -6.78
CA CYS A 101 4.30 20.41 -5.61
C CYS A 101 3.64 21.76 -5.88
N GLU A 102 3.57 22.20 -7.13
CA GLU A 102 3.09 23.55 -7.50
C GLU A 102 1.56 23.67 -7.43
N ASN A 103 0.86 22.70 -8.00
CA ASN A 103 -0.61 22.70 -8.13
C ASN A 103 -1.27 21.54 -7.38
N GLY A 104 -0.50 20.56 -6.87
CA GLY A 104 -1.03 19.36 -6.21
C GLY A 104 -1.66 18.34 -7.15
N GLU A 105 -1.57 18.52 -8.46
CA GLU A 105 -2.12 17.60 -9.46
C GLU A 105 -1.31 16.31 -9.53
N VAL A 106 -1.99 15.18 -9.75
CA VAL A 106 -1.33 13.89 -9.92
C VAL A 106 -0.67 13.84 -11.29
N ALA A 107 0.66 13.83 -11.32
CA ALA A 107 1.44 13.70 -12.55
C ALA A 107 1.37 12.27 -13.10
N TYR A 108 1.37 11.26 -12.22
CA TYR A 108 1.20 9.86 -12.59
C TYR A 108 0.77 9.00 -11.39
N SER A 109 0.06 7.91 -11.70
CA SER A 109 -0.39 6.93 -10.73
C SER A 109 -0.15 5.49 -11.23
N TYR A 110 0.13 4.59 -10.30
CA TYR A 110 0.33 3.17 -10.54
C TYR A 110 -0.49 2.36 -9.56
N GLN A 111 -1.18 1.34 -10.06
CA GLN A 111 -1.74 0.29 -9.21
C GLN A 111 -0.87 -0.96 -9.33
N VAL A 112 -0.41 -1.45 -8.19
CA VAL A 112 0.26 -2.73 -8.05
C VAL A 112 -0.69 -3.66 -7.33
N TYR A 113 -0.82 -4.88 -7.83
CA TYR A 113 -1.60 -5.92 -7.19
C TYR A 113 -0.98 -7.28 -7.48
N GLN A 114 -1.10 -8.22 -6.56
CA GLN A 114 -0.82 -9.61 -6.85
C GLN A 114 -1.88 -10.15 -7.80
N LYS A 115 -1.45 -10.58 -8.98
CA LYS A 115 -2.31 -11.34 -9.87
C LYS A 115 -2.36 -12.77 -9.33
N GLU A 116 -3.53 -13.23 -8.89
CA GLU A 116 -3.74 -14.64 -8.58
C GLU A 116 -3.29 -15.47 -9.78
N ASN A 117 -2.31 -16.36 -9.56
CA ASN A 117 -2.03 -17.43 -10.52
C ASN A 117 -3.24 -18.36 -10.48
N ILE A 118 -4.18 -18.17 -11.41
CA ILE A 118 -5.14 -19.22 -11.73
C ILE A 118 -4.30 -20.31 -12.39
N GLU A 119 -3.85 -21.28 -11.60
CA GLU A 119 -3.21 -22.49 -12.08
C GLU A 119 -4.30 -23.32 -12.77
N ILE A 120 -4.57 -23.00 -14.05
CA ILE A 120 -5.48 -23.79 -14.87
C ILE A 120 -4.74 -25.08 -15.22
N ILE A 121 -5.00 -26.15 -14.46
CA ILE A 121 -4.62 -27.50 -14.85
C ILE A 121 -5.61 -27.96 -15.94
N PRO A 122 -5.15 -28.32 -17.16
CA PRO A 122 -6.00 -28.83 -18.24
C PRO A 122 -6.70 -30.15 -17.92
#